data_AF-A0AAV5VP77-F1
#
_entry.id   AF-A0AAV5VP77-F1
#
_cell.length_a   1.000
_cell.length_b   1.000
_cell.length_c   1.000
_cell.angle_alpha   90.00
_cell.angle_beta   90.00
_cell.angle_gamma   90.00
#
_symmetry.space_group_name_H-M   'P 1'
#
loop_
_entity.id
_entity.type
_entity.pdbx_description
1 polymer ?
#
loop_
_entity_poly.entity_id
_entity_poly.type
_entity_poly.pdbx_seq_one_letter_code
_entity_poly.pdbx_strand_id
1 'polypeptide(L)'
;VKRKFRSYWSPHRRMFCAFSFVSVSTFYISQNGRSFARVLFFKVLLPYTSSYTLFLTLFVMIRRHLSIYGSGLSERTIQIQKAFFTMQMLQGLLPLTIIFPPFVIFMTGCILGTNINVFTIIFTIFMWLCPVVQAAVQLRFLRQAESK
;
A
#
# COMPACT_ATOMS: atom_id res chain seq x y z
N VAL A 1 -27.86 26.71 -12.65
CA VAL A 1 -27.15 25.65 -13.42
C VAL A 1 -26.96 24.42 -12.53
N LYS A 2 -27.83 23.41 -12.62
CA LYS A 2 -27.74 22.16 -11.82
C LYS A 2 -26.66 21.25 -12.44
N ARG A 3 -25.45 21.24 -11.87
CA ARG A 3 -24.38 20.33 -12.30
C ARG A 3 -24.76 18.89 -11.95
N LYS A 4 -24.98 18.10 -13.00
CA LYS A 4 -25.28 16.67 -12.97
C LYS A 4 -24.02 15.92 -12.49
N PHE A 5 -23.85 15.80 -11.17
CA PHE A 5 -22.85 14.93 -10.54
C PHE A 5 -23.26 13.46 -10.76
N ARG A 6 -23.11 12.94 -11.98
CA ARG A 6 -23.34 11.53 -12.29
C ARG A 6 -22.04 10.84 -12.67
N SER A 7 -21.72 9.81 -11.88
CA SER A 7 -21.06 8.58 -12.33
C SER A 7 -19.54 8.59 -12.60
N TYR A 8 -18.73 9.33 -11.83
CA TYR A 8 -17.27 9.14 -11.86
C TYR A 8 -16.73 8.06 -10.90
N TRP A 9 -17.60 7.46 -10.08
CA TRP A 9 -17.23 6.45 -9.07
C TRP A 9 -17.14 5.00 -9.59
N SER A 10 -17.50 4.76 -10.86
CA SER A 10 -17.49 3.42 -11.48
C SER A 10 -16.11 2.72 -11.51
N PRO A 11 -14.98 3.41 -11.81
CA PRO A 11 -13.67 2.75 -11.92
C PRO A 11 -13.12 2.24 -10.58
N HIS A 12 -13.40 2.97 -9.48
CA HIS A 12 -12.91 2.62 -8.15
C HIS A 12 -13.47 1.30 -7.64
N ARG A 13 -14.75 1.01 -7.90
CA ARG A 13 -15.37 -0.28 -7.54
C ARG A 13 -14.75 -1.45 -8.29
N ARG A 14 -14.40 -1.26 -9.56
CA ARG A 14 -13.79 -2.31 -10.39
C ARG A 14 -12.39 -2.70 -9.90
N MET A 15 -11.59 -1.72 -9.48
CA MET A 15 -10.26 -2.00 -8.90
C MET A 15 -10.35 -2.75 -7.58
N PHE A 16 -11.28 -2.36 -6.69
CA PHE A 16 -11.50 -3.07 -5.43
C PHE A 16 -11.96 -4.53 -5.67
N CYS A 17 -12.89 -4.74 -6.61
CA CYS A 17 -13.33 -6.09 -6.99
C CYS A 17 -12.20 -6.93 -7.59
N ALA A 18 -11.35 -6.35 -8.44
CA ALA A 18 -10.21 -7.06 -9.01
C ALA A 18 -9.21 -7.51 -7.93
N PHE A 19 -8.97 -6.68 -6.92
CA PHE A 19 -8.06 -7.02 -5.81
C PHE A 19 -8.62 -8.10 -4.89
N SER A 20 -9.91 -8.01 -4.55
CA SER A 20 -10.60 -9.04 -3.79
C SER A 20 -10.61 -10.37 -4.56
N PHE A 21 -10.81 -10.33 -5.89
CA PHE A 21 -10.75 -11.52 -6.74
C PHE A 21 -9.36 -12.15 -6.74
N VAL A 22 -8.29 -11.36 -6.88
CA VAL A 22 -6.91 -11.84 -6.82
C VAL A 22 -6.60 -12.49 -5.47
N SER A 23 -7.03 -11.88 -4.37
CA SER A 23 -6.83 -12.40 -3.01
C SER A 23 -7.61 -13.70 -2.75
N VAL A 24 -8.83 -13.79 -3.25
CA VAL A 24 -9.68 -15.00 -3.13
C VAL A 24 -9.15 -16.13 -4.02
N SER A 25 -8.70 -15.81 -5.23
CA SER A 25 -8.16 -16.80 -6.18
C SER A 25 -6.89 -17.46 -5.65
N THR A 26 -6.03 -16.67 -5.01
CA THR A 26 -4.79 -17.14 -4.39
C THR A 26 -5.03 -17.98 -3.13
N PHE A 27 -6.15 -17.75 -2.42
CA PHE A 27 -6.60 -18.62 -1.33
C PHE A 27 -7.06 -19.99 -1.84
N TYR A 28 -7.87 -20.03 -2.91
CA TYR A 28 -8.41 -21.28 -3.46
C TYR A 28 -7.37 -22.19 -4.11
N ILE A 29 -6.40 -21.64 -4.85
CA ILE A 29 -5.35 -22.42 -5.54
C ILE A 29 -4.41 -23.15 -4.55
N SER A 30 -4.34 -22.69 -3.30
CA SER A 30 -3.46 -23.23 -2.26
C SER A 30 -3.83 -24.63 -1.76
N GLN A 31 -5.05 -25.11 -1.99
CA GLN A 31 -5.50 -26.40 -1.46
C GLN A 31 -4.93 -27.62 -2.23
N ASN A 32 -4.49 -27.45 -3.49
CA ASN A 32 -4.27 -28.57 -4.42
C ASN A 32 -2.81 -28.83 -4.84
N GLY A 33 -1.77 -28.32 -4.17
CA GLY A 33 -0.40 -28.68 -4.55
C GLY A 33 0.73 -28.22 -3.62
N ARG A 34 1.51 -29.19 -3.13
CA ARG A 34 2.61 -29.08 -2.15
C ARG A 34 3.87 -28.31 -2.64
N SER A 35 3.86 -27.72 -3.83
CA SER A 35 5.06 -27.05 -4.34
C SER A 35 5.23 -25.68 -3.68
N PHE A 36 6.29 -25.54 -2.88
CA PHE A 36 6.67 -24.32 -2.18
C PHE A 36 6.78 -23.11 -3.13
N ALA A 37 7.32 -23.31 -4.34
CA ALA A 37 7.41 -22.27 -5.37
C ALA A 37 6.03 -21.74 -5.79
N ARG A 38 5.02 -22.63 -5.89
CA ARG A 38 3.63 -22.24 -6.19
C ARG A 38 3.05 -21.40 -5.06
N VAL A 39 3.28 -21.79 -3.81
CA VAL A 39 2.84 -21.02 -2.63
C VAL A 39 3.51 -19.64 -2.61
N LEU A 40 4.82 -19.57 -2.82
CA LEU A 40 5.58 -18.32 -2.88
C LEU A 40 5.01 -17.38 -3.95
N PHE A 41 4.80 -17.88 -5.17
CA PHE A 41 4.34 -17.06 -6.29
C PHE A 41 2.91 -16.55 -6.05
N PHE A 42 1.98 -17.44 -5.69
CA PHE A 42 0.57 -17.08 -5.56
C PHE A 42 0.25 -16.37 -4.24
N LYS A 43 0.86 -16.72 -3.11
CA LYS A 43 0.53 -16.10 -1.81
C LYS A 43 1.39 -14.92 -1.44
N VAL A 44 2.57 -14.78 -2.03
CA VAL A 44 3.52 -13.72 -1.66
C VAL A 44 3.71 -12.77 -2.84
N LEU A 45 4.21 -13.25 -3.97
CA LEU A 45 4.62 -12.37 -5.07
C LEU A 45 3.44 -11.65 -5.73
N LEU A 46 2.37 -12.38 -6.04
CA LEU A 46 1.19 -11.87 -6.75
C LEU A 46 0.38 -10.84 -5.93
N PRO A 47 0.04 -11.09 -4.65
CA PRO A 47 -0.61 -10.07 -3.81
C PRO A 47 0.32 -8.88 -3.53
N TYR A 48 1.63 -9.11 -3.36
CA TYR A 48 2.59 -8.02 -3.17
C TYR A 48 2.65 -7.10 -4.40
N THR A 49 2.91 -7.65 -5.58
CA THR A 49 2.96 -6.87 -6.84
C THR A 49 1.64 -6.18 -7.16
N SER A 50 0.50 -6.85 -6.93
CA SER A 50 -0.81 -6.23 -7.14
C SER A 50 -1.07 -5.07 -6.18
N SER A 51 -0.65 -5.18 -4.92
CA SER A 51 -0.77 -4.08 -3.94
C SER A 51 0.05 -2.84 -4.34
N TYR A 52 1.27 -3.03 -4.86
CA TYR A 52 2.11 -1.94 -5.39
C TYR A 52 1.46 -1.24 -6.58
N THR A 53 0.93 -2.03 -7.51
CA THR A 53 0.28 -1.52 -8.72
C THR A 53 -0.95 -0.69 -8.36
N LEU A 54 -1.74 -1.16 -7.38
CA LEU A 54 -2.89 -0.44 -6.86
C LEU A 54 -2.51 0.85 -6.16
N PHE A 55 -1.49 0.80 -5.29
CA PHE A 55 -0.98 1.99 -4.61
C PHE A 55 -0.52 3.05 -5.61
N LEU A 56 0.26 2.66 -6.62
CA LEU A 56 0.73 3.56 -7.68
C LEU A 56 -0.43 4.13 -8.51
N THR A 57 -1.42 3.31 -8.83
CA THR A 57 -2.60 3.75 -9.58
C THR A 57 -3.42 4.77 -8.79
N LEU A 58 -3.69 4.49 -7.51
CA LEU A 58 -4.37 5.41 -6.60
C LEU A 58 -3.59 6.72 -6.47
N PHE A 59 -2.27 6.65 -6.35
CA PHE A 59 -1.41 7.83 -6.31
C PHE A 59 -1.56 8.71 -7.56
N VAL A 60 -1.48 8.11 -8.75
CA VAL A 60 -1.65 8.84 -10.02
C VAL A 60 -3.04 9.45 -10.12
N MET A 61 -4.08 8.70 -9.74
CA MET A 61 -5.46 9.19 -9.77
C MET A 61 -5.66 10.39 -8.84
N ILE A 62 -5.15 10.33 -7.61
CA ILE A 62 -5.32 11.42 -6.66
C ILE A 62 -4.52 12.65 -7.10
N ARG A 63 -3.31 12.48 -7.64
CA ARG A 63 -2.55 13.61 -8.22
C ARG A 63 -3.30 14.29 -9.37
N ARG A 64 -3.87 13.50 -10.29
CA ARG A 64 -4.69 14.03 -11.38
C ARG A 64 -5.92 14.76 -10.85
N HIS A 65 -6.59 14.21 -9.85
CA HIS A 65 -7.76 14.83 -9.24
C HIS A 65 -7.40 16.17 -8.56
N LEU A 66 -6.31 16.22 -7.79
CA LEU A 66 -5.85 17.48 -7.17
C LEU A 66 -5.51 18.55 -8.21
N SER A 67 -4.90 18.16 -9.33
CA SER A 67 -4.54 19.09 -10.40
C SER A 67 -5.76 19.69 -11.10
N ILE A 68 -6.86 18.94 -11.24
CA ILE A 68 -8.05 19.39 -11.96
C ILE A 68 -8.97 20.24 -11.06
N TYR A 69 -9.18 19.83 -9.81
CA TYR A 69 -10.13 20.48 -8.91
C TYR A 69 -9.49 21.56 -8.02
N GLY A 70 -8.17 21.67 -8.01
CA GLY A 70 -7.44 22.63 -7.18
C GLY A 70 -7.62 24.10 -7.57
N SER A 71 -8.08 24.40 -8.80
CA SER A 71 -8.17 25.79 -9.30
C SER A 71 -9.30 26.63 -8.68
N GLY A 72 -10.23 26.02 -7.96
CA GLY A 72 -11.38 26.72 -7.34
C GLY A 72 -11.34 26.83 -5.81
N LEU A 73 -10.27 26.37 -5.16
CA LEU A 73 -10.15 26.37 -3.69
C LEU A 73 -9.27 27.51 -3.19
N SER A 74 -9.50 27.96 -1.97
CA SER A 74 -8.61 28.90 -1.27
C SER A 74 -7.19 28.33 -1.18
N GLU A 75 -6.17 29.17 -1.36
CA GLU A 75 -4.76 28.77 -1.28
C GLU A 75 -4.44 28.03 0.03
N ARG A 76 -5.05 28.44 1.15
CA ARG A 76 -4.89 27.77 2.44
C ARG A 76 -5.36 26.32 2.40
N THR A 77 -6.51 26.05 1.78
CA THR A 77 -7.07 24.70 1.66
C THR A 77 -6.21 23.82 0.75
N ILE A 78 -5.66 24.39 -0.34
CA ILE A 78 -4.77 23.67 -1.26
C ILE A 78 -3.48 23.25 -0.54
N GLN A 79 -2.90 24.12 0.28
CA GLN A 79 -1.70 23.78 1.07
C GLN A 79 -1.97 22.66 2.06
N ILE A 80 -3.10 22.69 2.78
CA ILE A 80 -3.48 21.63 3.73
C ILE A 80 -3.71 20.31 2.99
N GLN A 81 -4.39 20.31 1.85
CA GLN A 81 -4.61 19.10 1.05
C GLN A 81 -3.28 18.51 0.52
N LYS A 82 -2.36 19.34 0.05
CA LYS A 82 -1.02 18.88 -0.38
C LYS A 82 -0.23 18.25 0.77
N ALA A 83 -0.29 18.84 1.96
CA ALA A 83 0.37 18.30 3.16
C ALA A 83 -0.24 16.96 3.57
N PHE A 84 -1.57 16.88 3.62
CA PHE A 84 -2.30 15.64 3.93
C PHE A 84 -1.98 14.53 2.92
N PHE A 85 -1.93 14.85 1.62
CA PHE A 85 -1.59 13.87 0.60
C PHE A 85 -0.14 13.38 0.71
N THR A 86 0.78 14.28 1.00
CA THR A 86 2.19 13.94 1.27
C THR A 86 2.32 13.02 2.48
N MET A 87 1.48 13.20 3.49
CA MET A 87 1.41 12.33 4.66
C MET A 87 0.92 10.92 4.32
N GLN A 88 -0.19 10.81 3.57
CA GLN A 88 -0.72 9.52 3.14
C GLN A 88 0.30 8.75 2.29
N MET A 89 1.00 9.47 1.41
CA MET A 89 2.11 8.96 0.63
C MET A 89 3.21 8.38 1.51
N LEU A 90 3.68 9.14 2.49
CA LEU A 90 4.75 8.73 3.39
C LEU A 90 4.31 7.52 4.23
N GLN A 91 3.05 7.51 4.70
CA GLN A 91 2.50 6.38 5.46
C GLN A 91 2.39 5.09 4.66
N GLY A 92 2.19 5.15 3.35
CA GLY A 92 2.18 3.97 2.48
C GLY A 92 3.58 3.51 2.10
N LEU A 93 4.45 4.46 1.73
CA LEU A 93 5.77 4.15 1.16
C LEU A 93 6.77 3.70 2.22
N LEU A 94 6.69 4.24 3.43
CA LEU A 94 7.63 3.97 4.50
C LEU A 94 7.56 2.52 5.04
N PRO A 95 6.38 1.94 5.34
CA PRO A 95 6.22 0.51 5.60
C PRO A 95 6.82 -0.40 4.53
N LEU A 96 6.58 -0.04 3.27
CA LEU A 96 7.05 -0.79 2.11
C LEU A 96 8.58 -0.84 2.11
N THR A 97 9.23 0.31 2.31
CA THR A 97 10.70 0.40 2.37
C THR A 97 11.25 -0.38 3.56
N ILE A 98 10.58 -0.38 4.72
CA ILE A 98 11.01 -1.12 5.92
C ILE A 98 10.88 -2.64 5.70
N ILE A 99 9.83 -3.10 5.03
CA ILE A 99 9.57 -4.52 4.79
C ILE A 99 10.38 -5.05 3.59
N PHE A 100 10.90 -4.18 2.72
CA PHE A 100 11.64 -4.60 1.53
C PHE A 100 12.92 -5.40 1.84
N PRO A 101 13.82 -4.98 2.76
CA PRO A 101 15.00 -5.78 3.12
C PRO A 101 14.70 -7.20 3.65
N PRO A 102 13.85 -7.39 4.68
CA PRO A 102 13.55 -8.74 5.16
C PRO A 102 12.82 -9.58 4.11
N PHE A 103 12.07 -8.95 3.18
CA PHE A 103 11.48 -9.62 2.03
C PHE A 103 12.52 -10.15 1.05
N VAL A 104 13.50 -9.34 0.66
CA VAL A 104 14.59 -9.78 -0.23
C VAL A 104 15.38 -10.92 0.43
N ILE A 105 15.72 -10.78 1.71
CA ILE A 105 16.43 -11.81 2.47
C ILE A 105 15.62 -13.11 2.52
N PHE A 106 14.32 -13.01 2.81
CA PHE A 106 13.41 -14.16 2.82
C PHE A 106 13.35 -14.86 1.47
N MET A 107 13.22 -14.10 0.37
CA MET A 107 13.20 -14.63 -0.99
C MET A 107 14.51 -15.35 -1.36
N THR A 108 15.66 -14.77 -1.00
CA THR A 108 16.97 -15.41 -1.20
C THR A 108 17.09 -16.71 -0.38
N GLY A 109 16.66 -16.70 0.88
CA GLY A 109 16.64 -17.91 1.72
C GLY A 109 15.74 -19.02 1.17
N CYS A 110 14.58 -18.64 0.61
CA CYS A 110 13.67 -19.54 -0.08
C CYS A 110 14.31 -20.21 -1.31
N ILE A 111 15.10 -19.47 -2.08
CA ILE A 111 15.80 -19.98 -3.28
C ILE A 111 16.95 -20.90 -2.88
N LEU A 112 17.68 -20.57 -1.82
CA LEU A 112 18.83 -21.34 -1.33
C LEU A 112 18.42 -22.56 -0.47
N GLY A 113 17.14 -22.71 -0.14
CA GLY A 113 16.63 -23.82 0.70
C GLY A 113 17.12 -23.75 2.15
N THR A 114 17.44 -22.57 2.66
CA THR A 114 17.94 -22.40 4.03
C THR A 114 16.83 -22.50 5.07
N ASN A 115 17.19 -22.82 6.32
CA ASN A 115 16.23 -22.95 7.42
C ASN A 115 15.43 -21.66 7.64
N ILE A 116 14.12 -21.73 7.39
CA ILE A 116 13.20 -20.58 7.36
C ILE A 116 13.00 -19.97 8.76
N ASN A 117 13.22 -20.74 9.83
CA ASN A 117 12.90 -20.35 11.21
C ASN A 117 13.52 -19.01 11.66
N VAL A 118 14.80 -18.76 11.32
CA VAL A 118 15.48 -17.51 11.71
C VAL A 118 14.94 -16.33 10.90
N PHE A 119 14.64 -16.52 9.61
CA PHE A 119 14.09 -15.48 8.76
C PHE A 119 12.68 -15.06 9.18
N THR A 120 11.85 -16.00 9.64
CA THR A 120 10.51 -15.70 10.16
C THR A 120 10.57 -14.77 11.38
N ILE A 121 11.56 -14.95 12.27
CA ILE A 121 11.76 -14.08 13.43
C ILE A 121 12.13 -12.66 12.99
N ILE A 122 13.10 -12.54 12.07
CA ILE A 122 13.51 -11.24 11.51
C ILE A 122 12.30 -10.56 10.85
N PHE A 123 11.56 -11.27 10.01
CA PHE A 123 10.38 -10.74 9.33
C PHE A 123 9.31 -10.24 10.30
N THR A 124 9.09 -10.99 11.38
CA THR A 124 8.15 -10.62 12.43
C THR A 124 8.58 -9.31 13.08
N ILE A 125 9.85 -9.16 13.50
CA ILE A 125 10.34 -7.91 14.10
C ILE A 125 10.11 -6.69 13.19
N PHE A 126 10.38 -6.82 11.89
CA PHE A 126 10.14 -5.74 10.92
C PHE A 126 8.65 -5.43 10.73
N MET A 127 7.77 -6.45 10.75
CA MET A 127 6.33 -6.23 10.73
C MET A 127 5.84 -5.47 11.96
N TRP A 128 6.42 -5.72 13.14
CA TRP A 128 6.10 -4.99 14.37
C TRP A 128 6.65 -3.56 14.39
N LEU A 129 7.77 -3.30 13.70
CA LEU A 129 8.33 -1.95 13.58
C LEU A 129 7.47 -1.02 12.70
N CYS A 130 6.78 -1.59 11.72
CA CYS A 130 5.94 -0.85 10.78
C CYS A 130 4.89 0.06 11.44
N PRO A 131 3.98 -0.41 12.31
CA PRO A 131 2.99 0.45 12.97
C PRO A 131 3.62 1.51 13.87
N VAL A 132 4.79 1.23 14.47
CA VAL A 132 5.52 2.20 15.31
C VAL A 132 5.96 3.40 14.47
N VAL A 133 6.53 3.17 13.28
CA VAL A 133 6.95 4.29 12.43
C VAL A 133 5.76 5.03 11.82
N GLN A 134 4.67 4.32 11.49
CA GLN A 134 3.43 4.97 11.05
C GLN A 134 2.85 5.89 12.14
N ALA A 135 2.83 5.45 13.40
CA ALA A 135 2.39 6.25 14.54
C ALA A 135 3.31 7.47 14.77
N ALA A 136 4.63 7.30 14.65
CA ALA A 136 5.59 8.40 14.78
C ALA A 136 5.38 9.50 13.71
N VAL A 137 5.14 9.11 12.47
CA VAL A 137 4.83 10.06 11.38
C VAL A 137 3.50 10.78 11.65
N GLN A 138 2.49 10.08 12.18
CA GLN A 138 1.22 10.69 12.57
C GLN A 138 1.38 11.72 13.69
N LEU A 139 2.13 11.37 14.73
CA LEU A 139 2.38 12.26 15.86
C LEU A 139 3.15 13.52 15.45
N ARG A 140 4.15 13.39 14.56
CA ARG A 140 4.89 14.54 14.02
C ARG A 140 3.98 15.51 13.27
N PHE A 141 3.04 15.00 12.50
CA PHE A 141 2.07 15.83 11.78
C PHE A 141 1.08 16.52 12.72
N LEU A 142 0.61 15.83 13.76
CA LEU A 142 -0.29 16.40 14.75
C LEU A 142 0.36 17.61 15.43
N ARG A 143 1.62 17.45 15.85
CA ARG A 143 2.43 18.56 16.41
C ARG A 143 2.64 19.71 15.42
N GLN A 144 2.82 19.40 14.14
CA GLN A 144 2.99 20.43 13.11
C GLN A 144 1.69 21.18 12.80
N ALA A 145 0.53 20.53 12.99
CA ALA A 145 -0.78 21.15 12.85
C ALA A 145 -1.12 22.07 14.01
N GLU A 146 -0.71 21.73 15.25
CA GLU A 146 -0.91 22.58 16.43
C GLU A 146 -0.04 23.84 16.44
N SER A 147 1.11 23.80 15.77
CA SER A 147 2.06 24.93 15.70
C SER A 147 1.67 26.03 14.70
N LYS A 148 0.54 25.91 13.99
CA LYS A 148 0.11 26.85 12.93
C LYS A 148 -1.30 27.39 13.19
#